data_AF-A0A3Q3EWM0-F1
#
_entry.id   AF-A0A3Q3EWM0-F1
#
_cell.length_a   1.000
_cell.length_b   1.000
_cell.length_c   1.000
_cell.angle_alpha   90.00
_cell.angle_beta   90.00
_cell.angle_gamma   90.00
#
_symmetry.space_group_name_H-M   'P 1'
#
loop_
_entity.id
_entity.type
_entity.pdbx_description
1 polymer ?
#
loop_
_entity_poly.entity_id
_entity_poly.type
_entity_poly.pdbx_seq_one_letter_code
_entity_poly.pdbx_strand_id
1 'polypeptide(L)'
;SANNNIHPDVFHSATGCLRNLSCAKQKERQAMRECPGLIDSLMSYVQSCVAEENPDDKSVENCACILHNLTYQLEAESPQCFSKFKSQIASQSEDRKSPTIGCFSPRSNRAQKEVGISLLNSNAVCLLNHINTPSGVKWLCHPRAMQTYLSLLGSSRKDATLEACCGALQNLTASKGLGSSAMSQILVHKLGALMHLSPLLKSPNRSLQKTAMSLLGNISRTDSLQTSIAKQILPELTGILSSTPREMGNSDETIASTCNTVRSLIMAEPEVSKKVVNSELVTSLADLSENGSFPKGSKAASLLLYSLWNEKNFQGVVKKVHLKDSLTACFVLYGRHNTKLMYPCVRLKFSTCSQCHAQAVGGPR
;
A
#
# COMPACT_ATOMS: atom_id res chain seq x y z
N SER A 1 -36.29 26.21 15.20
CA SER A 1 -36.30 25.32 14.03
C SER A 1 -36.08 26.15 12.77
N ALA A 2 -34.85 26.22 12.27
CA ALA A 2 -34.57 26.84 10.98
C ALA A 2 -34.78 25.75 9.90
N ASN A 3 -35.79 25.95 9.05
CA ASN A 3 -36.00 25.17 7.84
C ASN A 3 -34.84 25.49 6.88
N ASN A 4 -33.71 24.81 7.04
CA ASN A 4 -32.53 24.97 6.19
C ASN A 4 -32.58 23.98 5.03
N ASN A 5 -33.60 24.10 4.17
CA ASN A 5 -33.55 23.45 2.85
C ASN A 5 -32.56 24.22 1.97
N ILE A 6 -31.26 24.09 2.29
CA ILE A 6 -30.17 24.53 1.43
C ILE A 6 -30.33 23.75 0.13
N HIS A 7 -30.47 24.48 -0.97
CA HIS A 7 -30.64 23.83 -2.27
C HIS A 7 -29.46 22.88 -2.53
N PRO A 8 -29.69 21.63 -2.97
CA PRO A 8 -28.61 20.67 -3.20
C PRO A 8 -27.50 21.19 -4.13
N ASP A 9 -27.83 22.10 -5.05
CA ASP A 9 -26.83 22.74 -5.93
C ASP A 9 -25.93 23.75 -5.22
N VAL A 10 -26.41 24.42 -4.17
CA VAL A 10 -25.58 25.32 -3.36
C VAL A 10 -24.52 24.51 -2.64
N PHE A 11 -24.91 23.37 -2.04
CA PHE A 11 -23.95 22.47 -1.40
C PHE A 11 -22.96 21.86 -2.39
N HIS A 12 -23.46 21.40 -3.55
CA HIS A 12 -22.61 20.86 -4.61
C HIS A 12 -21.58 21.89 -5.11
N SER A 13 -22.01 23.13 -5.34
CA SER A 13 -21.12 24.21 -5.81
C SER A 13 -20.09 24.60 -4.75
N ALA A 14 -20.52 24.72 -3.48
CA ALA A 14 -19.63 25.05 -2.38
C ALA A 14 -18.56 23.96 -2.17
N THR A 15 -18.96 22.68 -2.19
CA THR A 15 -18.02 21.55 -2.08
C THR A 15 -17.10 21.46 -3.31
N GLY A 16 -17.57 21.82 -4.51
CA GLY A 16 -16.72 21.97 -5.69
C GLY A 16 -15.61 23.00 -5.49
N CYS A 17 -15.92 24.16 -4.91
CA CYS A 17 -14.91 25.18 -4.56
C CYS A 17 -13.92 24.65 -3.51
N LEU A 18 -14.41 24.01 -2.44
CA LEU A 18 -13.57 23.46 -1.38
C LEU A 18 -12.66 22.34 -1.90
N ARG A 19 -13.11 21.52 -2.84
CA ARG A 19 -12.28 20.50 -3.50
C ARG A 19 -11.04 21.14 -4.12
N ASN A 20 -11.20 22.24 -4.85
CA ASN A 20 -10.08 22.95 -5.48
C ASN A 20 -9.15 23.62 -4.46
N LEU A 21 -9.68 24.15 -3.36
CA LEU A 21 -8.86 24.74 -2.30
C LEU A 21 -8.11 23.68 -1.48
N SER A 22 -8.71 22.50 -1.30
CA SER A 22 -8.12 21.42 -0.51
C SER A 22 -6.88 20.78 -1.16
N CYS A 23 -6.74 20.84 -2.48
CA CYS A 23 -5.57 20.33 -3.20
C CYS A 23 -4.37 21.30 -3.20
N ALA A 24 -4.50 22.46 -2.55
CA ALA A 24 -3.46 23.50 -2.49
C ALA A 24 -2.32 23.14 -1.51
N LYS A 25 -1.59 24.14 -1.01
CA LYS A 25 -0.39 23.93 -0.18
C LYS A 25 -0.79 23.46 1.22
N GLN A 26 0.21 23.09 2.01
CA GLN A 26 0.02 22.65 3.40
C GLN A 26 -0.82 23.62 4.24
N LYS A 27 -0.66 24.93 4.01
CA LYS A 27 -1.41 25.98 4.72
C LYS A 27 -2.93 25.85 4.53
N GLU A 28 -3.39 25.64 3.30
CA GLU A 28 -4.82 25.53 3.01
C GLU A 28 -5.40 24.23 3.57
N ARG A 29 -4.66 23.12 3.47
CA ARG A 29 -5.05 21.85 4.13
C ARG A 29 -5.18 22.02 5.64
N GLN A 30 -4.21 22.69 6.26
CA GLN A 30 -4.23 22.94 7.71
C GLN A 30 -5.43 23.81 8.11
N ALA A 31 -5.68 24.91 7.39
CA ALA A 31 -6.84 25.77 7.64
C ALA A 31 -8.17 24.99 7.54
N MET A 32 -8.31 24.10 6.56
CA MET A 32 -9.50 23.25 6.44
C MET A 32 -9.60 22.20 7.56
N ARG A 33 -8.48 21.61 8.00
CA ARG A 33 -8.47 20.66 9.12
C ARG A 33 -8.81 21.32 10.46
N GLU A 34 -8.48 22.58 10.62
CA GLU A 34 -8.74 23.39 11.81
C GLU A 34 -10.13 24.07 11.77
N CYS A 35 -10.76 24.14 10.60
CA CYS A 35 -12.10 24.72 10.43
C CYS A 35 -13.15 23.90 11.21
N PRO A 36 -13.78 24.49 12.25
CA PRO A 36 -14.73 23.76 13.08
C PRO A 36 -15.93 23.24 12.27
N GLY A 37 -16.25 21.96 12.42
CA GLY A 37 -17.43 21.34 11.80
C GLY A 37 -17.30 21.03 10.31
N LEU A 38 -16.24 21.47 9.62
CA LEU A 38 -16.07 21.20 8.18
C LEU A 38 -15.95 19.70 7.90
N ILE A 39 -14.96 19.04 8.52
CA ILE A 39 -14.74 17.60 8.31
C ILE A 39 -15.92 16.79 8.84
N ASP A 40 -16.49 17.19 9.98
CA ASP A 40 -17.66 16.54 10.57
C ASP A 40 -18.85 16.55 9.60
N SER A 41 -19.13 17.70 8.97
CA SER A 41 -20.23 17.85 8.02
C SER A 41 -19.98 17.05 6.73
N LEU A 42 -18.75 17.08 6.20
CA LEU A 42 -18.37 16.27 5.04
C LEU A 42 -18.53 14.77 5.33
N MET A 43 -18.10 14.32 6.51
CA MET A 43 -18.28 12.91 6.91
C MET A 43 -19.72 12.52 7.10
N SER A 44 -20.48 13.33 7.84
CA SER A 44 -21.90 13.07 8.07
C SER A 44 -22.67 12.98 6.75
N TYR A 45 -22.38 13.87 5.80
CA TYR A 45 -23.01 13.85 4.48
C TYR A 45 -22.72 12.55 3.73
N VAL A 46 -21.44 12.19 3.58
CA VAL A 46 -21.04 10.96 2.88
C VAL A 46 -21.63 9.72 3.55
N GLN A 47 -21.63 9.67 4.89
CA GLN A 47 -22.21 8.56 5.64
C GLN A 47 -23.73 8.45 5.45
N SER A 48 -24.43 9.58 5.38
CA SER A 48 -25.88 9.61 5.13
C SER A 48 -26.19 9.08 3.73
N CYS A 49 -25.45 9.53 2.71
CA CYS A 49 -25.60 9.02 1.34
C CYS A 49 -25.35 7.51 1.24
N VAL A 50 -24.35 6.98 1.96
CA VAL A 50 -24.12 5.53 2.02
C VAL A 50 -25.26 4.79 2.73
N ALA A 51 -25.78 5.35 3.84
CA ALA A 51 -26.87 4.74 4.60
C ALA A 51 -28.22 4.75 3.85
N GLU A 52 -28.44 5.74 3.01
CA GLU A 52 -29.62 5.90 2.15
C GLU A 52 -29.48 5.15 0.81
N GLU A 53 -28.46 4.30 0.65
CA GLU A 53 -28.17 3.57 -0.58
C GLU A 53 -28.02 4.48 -1.83
N ASN A 54 -27.56 5.71 -1.63
CA ASN A 54 -27.31 6.70 -2.66
C ASN A 54 -25.81 7.10 -2.72
N PRO A 55 -24.89 6.14 -2.96
CA PRO A 55 -23.45 6.39 -2.93
C PRO A 55 -22.95 7.29 -4.05
N ASP A 56 -23.75 7.46 -5.12
CA ASP A 56 -23.39 8.25 -6.31
C ASP A 56 -24.07 9.62 -6.34
N ASP A 57 -24.54 10.14 -5.19
CA ASP A 57 -25.02 11.52 -5.11
C ASP A 57 -23.97 12.49 -5.70
N LYS A 58 -24.46 13.54 -6.36
CA LYS A 58 -23.61 14.54 -7.04
C LYS A 58 -22.52 15.15 -6.16
N SER A 59 -22.74 15.29 -4.85
CA SER A 59 -21.79 15.95 -3.94
C SER A 59 -20.87 14.96 -3.23
N VAL A 60 -21.17 13.65 -3.26
CA VAL A 60 -20.33 12.62 -2.63
C VAL A 60 -18.93 12.62 -3.23
N GLU A 61 -18.81 12.74 -4.55
CA GLU A 61 -17.50 12.83 -5.21
C GLU A 61 -16.69 14.03 -4.68
N ASN A 62 -17.30 15.21 -4.61
CA ASN A 62 -16.63 16.41 -4.11
C ASN A 62 -16.19 16.24 -2.66
N CYS A 63 -17.07 15.72 -1.79
CA CYS A 63 -16.75 15.44 -0.40
C CYS A 63 -15.59 14.44 -0.28
N ALA A 64 -15.69 13.30 -0.97
CA ALA A 64 -14.65 12.27 -0.97
C ALA A 64 -13.30 12.82 -1.47
N CYS A 65 -13.28 13.67 -2.50
CA CYS A 65 -12.07 14.32 -2.98
C CYS A 65 -11.49 15.31 -1.96
N ILE A 66 -12.31 16.12 -1.28
CA ILE A 66 -11.83 17.00 -0.20
C ILE A 66 -11.18 16.15 0.89
N LEU A 67 -11.85 15.10 1.35
CA LEU A 67 -11.37 14.22 2.41
C LEU A 67 -10.07 13.49 2.01
N HIS A 68 -9.99 13.01 0.77
CA HIS A 68 -8.77 12.48 0.18
C HIS A 68 -7.62 13.50 0.30
N ASN A 69 -7.83 14.75 -0.14
CA ASN A 69 -6.81 15.79 -0.06
C ASN A 69 -6.42 16.11 1.39
N LEU A 70 -7.40 16.14 2.31
CA LEU A 70 -7.15 16.38 3.73
C LEU A 70 -6.44 15.23 4.43
N THR A 71 -6.50 13.99 3.92
CA THR A 71 -5.69 12.87 4.45
C THR A 71 -4.22 12.89 4.01
N TYR A 72 -3.87 13.71 3.01
CA TYR A 72 -2.49 13.80 2.50
C TYR A 72 -1.50 14.26 3.58
N GLN A 73 -0.43 13.50 3.79
CA GLN A 73 0.61 13.73 4.81
C GLN A 73 0.07 13.89 6.26
N LEU A 74 -1.11 13.33 6.57
CA LEU A 74 -1.76 13.53 7.86
C LEU A 74 -0.90 13.13 9.07
N GLU A 75 -0.11 12.05 8.99
CA GLU A 75 0.74 11.62 10.12
C GLU A 75 1.86 12.62 10.44
N ALA A 76 2.36 13.34 9.42
CA ALA A 76 3.40 14.35 9.57
C ALA A 76 2.82 15.70 10.00
N GLU A 77 1.74 16.12 9.34
CA GLU A 77 1.12 17.44 9.53
C GLU A 77 0.15 17.51 10.72
N SER A 78 -0.36 16.37 11.19
CA SER A 78 -1.32 16.30 12.31
C SER A 78 -1.11 15.03 13.16
N PRO A 79 0.06 14.87 13.82
CA PRO A 79 0.43 13.66 14.56
C PRO A 79 -0.52 13.32 15.72
N GLN A 80 -1.24 14.30 16.25
CA GLN A 80 -2.26 14.15 17.29
C GLN A 80 -3.39 13.20 16.88
N CYS A 81 -3.69 13.09 15.57
CA CYS A 81 -4.66 12.13 15.04
C CYS A 81 -4.27 10.69 15.39
N PHE A 82 -2.98 10.40 15.45
CA PHE A 82 -2.44 9.06 15.68
C PHE A 82 -2.00 8.80 17.13
N SER A 83 -2.16 9.78 18.03
CA SER A 83 -1.71 9.72 19.43
C SER A 83 -2.27 8.52 20.19
N LYS A 84 -3.56 8.20 19.99
CA LYS A 84 -4.21 7.04 20.62
C LYS A 84 -3.56 5.72 20.21
N PHE A 85 -3.26 5.55 18.93
CA PHE A 85 -2.58 4.35 18.43
C PHE A 85 -1.15 4.26 18.97
N LYS A 86 -0.41 5.37 18.99
CA LYS A 86 0.97 5.42 19.48
C LYS A 86 1.08 5.10 20.98
N SER A 87 0.21 5.68 21.80
CA SER A 87 0.20 5.48 23.26
C SER A 87 -0.17 4.04 23.64
N GLN A 88 -1.15 3.43 22.96
CA GLN A 88 -1.54 2.05 23.21
C GLN A 88 -0.48 1.03 22.78
N ILE A 89 0.28 1.32 21.70
CA ILE A 89 1.44 0.49 21.32
C ILE A 89 2.53 0.58 22.39
N ALA A 90 2.76 1.78 22.95
CA ALA A 90 3.76 2.00 23.98
C ALA A 90 3.39 1.29 25.30
N SER A 91 2.15 1.43 25.78
CA SER A 91 1.72 0.79 27.04
C SER A 91 1.77 -0.74 26.97
N GLN A 92 1.38 -1.33 25.85
CA GLN A 92 1.46 -2.79 25.65
C GLN A 92 2.90 -3.31 25.52
N SER A 93 3.86 -2.44 25.18
CA SER A 93 5.28 -2.79 25.16
C SER A 93 5.95 -2.72 26.53
N GLU A 94 5.42 -1.92 27.46
CA GLU A 94 5.95 -1.77 28.83
C GLU A 94 5.42 -2.83 29.80
N ASP A 95 4.15 -3.24 29.69
CA ASP A 95 3.52 -4.29 30.52
C ASP A 95 4.18 -5.68 30.39
N ARG A 96 5.15 -5.84 29.49
CA ARG A 96 5.85 -7.11 29.23
C ARG A 96 7.36 -7.05 29.41
N LYS A 97 7.91 -6.00 30.00
CA LYS A 97 9.26 -6.09 30.60
C LYS A 97 9.16 -6.91 31.89
N SER A 98 9.01 -8.23 31.78
CA SER A 98 9.38 -9.10 32.90
C SER A 98 10.87 -8.89 33.21
N PRO A 99 11.30 -8.87 34.48
CA PRO A 99 12.70 -8.68 34.84
C PRO A 99 13.46 -9.98 34.58
N THR A 100 13.55 -10.41 33.32
CA THR A 100 14.35 -11.57 32.95
C THR A 100 15.77 -11.09 32.74
N ILE A 101 16.57 -11.16 33.81
CA ILE A 101 18.03 -11.11 33.76
C ILE A 101 18.47 -12.28 32.85
N GLY A 102 18.81 -11.98 31.60
CA GLY A 102 19.16 -13.00 30.62
C GLY A 102 19.90 -12.40 29.44
N CYS A 103 21.12 -12.90 29.21
CA CYS A 103 22.03 -12.55 28.12
C CYS A 103 21.46 -12.99 26.76
N PHE A 104 20.43 -12.28 26.26
CA PHE A 104 19.96 -12.38 24.89
C PHE A 104 19.83 -10.98 24.31
N SER A 105 20.45 -10.75 23.14
CA SER A 105 20.40 -9.48 22.44
C SER A 105 18.96 -8.98 22.29
N PRO A 106 18.66 -7.70 22.59
CA PRO A 106 17.31 -7.17 22.45
C PRO A 106 16.84 -7.38 21.01
N ARG A 107 15.70 -8.07 20.84
CA ARG A 107 15.01 -8.17 19.54
C ARG A 107 14.88 -6.78 18.95
N SER A 108 15.11 -6.63 17.64
CA SER A 108 15.14 -5.33 16.98
C SER A 108 13.92 -4.47 17.33
N ASN A 109 14.13 -3.16 17.52
CA ASN A 109 13.07 -2.18 17.84
C ASN A 109 11.87 -2.25 16.87
N ARG A 110 12.06 -2.80 15.66
CA ARG A 110 11.01 -3.01 14.66
C ARG A 110 10.08 -4.18 15.03
N ALA A 111 10.63 -5.32 15.42
CA ALA A 111 9.84 -6.50 15.78
C ALA A 111 8.99 -6.25 17.04
N GLN A 112 9.52 -5.52 18.03
CA GLN A 112 8.76 -5.15 19.23
C GLN A 112 7.58 -4.22 18.91
N LYS A 113 7.76 -3.26 18.00
CA LYS A 113 6.70 -2.36 17.54
C LYS A 113 5.60 -3.09 16.77
N GLU A 114 5.97 -4.06 15.92
CA GLU A 114 5.01 -4.88 15.18
C GLU A 114 4.16 -5.77 16.10
N VAL A 115 4.74 -6.31 17.17
CA VAL A 115 3.99 -7.07 18.19
C VAL A 115 2.99 -6.19 18.93
N GLY A 116 3.36 -4.97 19.34
CA GLY A 116 2.43 -4.03 19.97
C GLY A 116 1.28 -3.59 19.06
N ILE A 117 1.54 -3.43 17.76
CA ILE A 117 0.51 -3.14 16.76
C ILE A 117 -0.39 -4.36 16.50
N SER A 118 0.16 -5.57 16.49
CA SER A 118 -0.63 -6.80 16.34
C SER A 118 -1.55 -7.02 17.54
N LEU A 119 -1.15 -6.62 18.75
CA LEU A 119 -1.97 -6.71 19.96
C LEU A 119 -3.06 -5.63 20.06
N LEU A 120 -2.85 -4.45 19.45
CA LEU A 120 -3.94 -3.51 19.18
C LEU A 120 -5.09 -4.19 18.43
N ASN A 121 -4.81 -5.15 17.53
CA ASN A 121 -5.82 -5.87 16.75
C ASN A 121 -6.76 -6.70 17.64
N SER A 122 -6.26 -7.36 18.68
CA SER A 122 -7.09 -8.17 19.59
C SER A 122 -8.10 -7.30 20.36
N ASN A 123 -7.69 -6.08 20.74
CA ASN A 123 -8.54 -5.12 21.46
C ASN A 123 -9.15 -4.03 20.55
N ALA A 124 -8.95 -4.09 19.23
CA ALA A 124 -9.47 -3.09 18.30
C ALA A 124 -11.01 -3.14 18.17
N VAL A 125 -11.63 -4.23 18.62
CA VAL A 125 -13.10 -4.28 18.84
C VAL A 125 -13.53 -3.24 19.88
N CYS A 126 -12.72 -2.99 20.92
CA CYS A 126 -12.96 -1.88 21.86
C CYS A 126 -12.69 -0.50 21.23
N LEU A 127 -11.79 -0.39 20.24
CA LEU A 127 -11.61 0.85 19.46
C LEU A 127 -12.82 1.16 18.57
N LEU A 128 -13.54 0.16 18.08
CA LEU A 128 -14.76 0.37 17.31
C LEU A 128 -15.97 0.68 18.24
N ASN A 129 -15.98 0.08 19.44
CA ASN A 129 -17.13 0.13 20.35
C ASN A 129 -17.07 1.22 21.44
N HIS A 130 -15.89 1.77 21.80
CA HIS A 130 -15.74 2.73 22.92
C HIS A 130 -15.10 4.08 22.56
N ILE A 131 -15.18 4.53 21.30
CA ILE A 131 -14.71 5.88 20.95
C ILE A 131 -15.92 6.79 20.80
N ASN A 132 -16.00 7.80 21.67
CA ASN A 132 -16.82 9.00 21.46
C ASN A 132 -16.75 9.41 19.99
N THR A 133 -17.88 9.79 19.38
CA THR A 133 -17.91 10.23 17.97
C THR A 133 -16.72 11.16 17.71
N PRO A 134 -15.81 10.79 16.77
CA PRO A 134 -14.65 11.62 16.49
C PRO A 134 -15.13 13.01 16.05
N SER A 135 -14.29 14.02 16.28
CA SER A 135 -14.62 15.39 15.87
C SER A 135 -13.47 16.03 15.10
N GLY A 136 -13.82 16.86 14.11
CA GLY A 136 -12.89 17.59 13.25
C GLY A 136 -11.84 16.67 12.61
N VAL A 137 -10.57 17.07 12.68
CA VAL A 137 -9.43 16.34 12.07
C VAL A 137 -9.32 14.87 12.50
N LYS A 138 -9.83 14.49 13.69
CA LYS A 138 -9.77 13.11 14.19
C LYS A 138 -10.57 12.14 13.31
N TRP A 139 -11.56 12.61 12.55
CA TRP A 139 -12.28 11.80 11.58
C TRP A 139 -11.35 11.20 10.52
N LEU A 140 -10.34 11.95 10.07
CA LEU A 140 -9.55 11.60 8.89
C LEU A 140 -8.77 10.29 9.06
N CYS A 141 -8.39 9.90 10.29
CA CYS A 141 -7.75 8.63 10.58
C CYS A 141 -8.64 7.68 11.42
N HIS A 142 -9.93 7.98 11.55
CA HIS A 142 -10.83 7.18 12.37
C HIS A 142 -11.29 5.93 11.60
N PRO A 143 -11.37 4.74 12.23
CA PRO A 143 -11.82 3.51 11.57
C PRO A 143 -13.21 3.64 10.90
N ARG A 144 -14.12 4.42 11.48
CA ARG A 144 -15.44 4.69 10.87
C ARG A 144 -15.35 5.42 9.53
N ALA A 145 -14.43 6.37 9.36
CA ALA A 145 -14.23 7.03 8.07
C ALA A 145 -13.65 6.05 7.04
N MET A 146 -12.71 5.20 7.46
CA MET A 146 -12.14 4.14 6.61
C MET A 146 -13.21 3.15 6.16
N GLN A 147 -14.13 2.79 7.06
CA GLN A 147 -15.28 1.96 6.73
C GLN A 147 -16.19 2.65 5.71
N THR A 148 -16.49 3.94 5.87
CA THR A 148 -17.24 4.72 4.88
C THR A 148 -16.58 4.68 3.50
N TYR A 149 -15.24 4.87 3.42
CA TYR A 149 -14.51 4.78 2.16
C TYR A 149 -14.63 3.38 1.54
N LEU A 150 -14.49 2.30 2.33
CA LEU A 150 -14.64 0.92 1.83
C LEU A 150 -16.07 0.63 1.37
N SER A 151 -17.09 1.14 2.05
CA SER A 151 -18.48 1.04 1.62
C SER A 151 -18.69 1.70 0.26
N LEU A 152 -18.13 2.89 0.04
CA LEU A 152 -18.16 3.54 -1.28
C LEU A 152 -17.40 2.73 -2.33
N LEU A 153 -16.24 2.15 -1.99
CA LEU A 153 -15.51 1.26 -2.92
C LEU A 153 -16.33 0.05 -3.36
N GLY A 154 -17.24 -0.44 -2.52
CA GLY A 154 -18.12 -1.57 -2.84
C GLY A 154 -19.46 -1.22 -3.47
N SER A 155 -19.86 0.05 -3.51
CA SER A 155 -21.23 0.46 -3.89
C SER A 155 -21.32 1.55 -4.96
N SER A 156 -20.32 2.43 -5.07
CA SER A 156 -20.30 3.52 -6.07
C SER A 156 -19.97 3.00 -7.46
N ARG A 157 -20.57 3.62 -8.49
CA ARG A 157 -20.25 3.37 -9.91
C ARG A 157 -19.39 4.47 -10.53
N LYS A 158 -19.08 5.52 -9.77
CA LYS A 158 -18.26 6.65 -10.25
C LYS A 158 -16.79 6.41 -9.95
N ASP A 159 -16.00 6.18 -10.98
CA ASP A 159 -14.54 5.99 -10.86
C ASP A 159 -13.85 7.10 -10.06
N ALA A 160 -14.26 8.36 -10.22
CA ALA A 160 -13.69 9.49 -9.48
C ALA A 160 -13.95 9.39 -7.95
N THR A 161 -15.12 8.88 -7.56
CA THR A 161 -15.46 8.63 -6.14
C THR A 161 -14.64 7.45 -5.61
N LEU A 162 -14.55 6.36 -6.39
CA LEU A 162 -13.73 5.19 -6.06
C LEU A 162 -12.25 5.58 -5.89
N GLU A 163 -11.72 6.39 -6.81
CA GLU A 163 -10.34 6.86 -6.81
C GLU A 163 -10.07 7.76 -5.60
N ALA A 164 -10.97 8.68 -5.28
CA ALA A 164 -10.85 9.52 -4.09
C ALA A 164 -10.84 8.70 -2.79
N CYS A 165 -11.75 7.74 -2.65
CA CYS A 165 -11.81 6.86 -1.47
C CYS A 165 -10.55 5.98 -1.35
N CYS A 166 -10.13 5.38 -2.46
CA CYS A 166 -8.91 4.58 -2.52
C CYS A 166 -7.66 5.44 -2.23
N GLY A 167 -7.61 6.67 -2.73
CA GLY A 167 -6.56 7.64 -2.49
C GLY A 167 -6.49 8.09 -1.03
N ALA A 168 -7.63 8.30 -0.38
CA ALA A 168 -7.69 8.61 1.04
C ALA A 168 -7.05 7.49 1.89
N LEU A 169 -7.40 6.23 1.59
CA LEU A 169 -6.81 5.06 2.24
C LEU A 169 -5.32 4.90 1.92
N GLN A 170 -4.91 5.21 0.68
CA GLN A 170 -3.51 5.22 0.27
C GLN A 170 -2.70 6.23 1.11
N ASN A 171 -3.23 7.44 1.29
CA ASN A 171 -2.58 8.50 2.08
C ASN A 171 -2.40 8.07 3.55
N LEU A 172 -3.42 7.47 4.15
CA LEU A 172 -3.37 7.00 5.54
C LEU A 172 -2.32 5.90 5.76
N THR A 173 -2.00 5.12 4.73
CA THR A 173 -1.04 4.01 4.79
C THR A 173 0.35 4.38 4.22
N ALA A 174 0.53 5.62 3.76
CA ALA A 174 1.70 6.02 2.98
C ALA A 174 3.00 6.10 3.76
N SER A 175 2.93 6.35 5.07
CA SER A 175 4.10 6.53 5.93
C SER A 175 4.67 5.17 6.41
N LYS A 176 5.94 5.17 6.85
CA LYS A 176 6.57 4.02 7.55
C LYS A 176 6.42 4.11 9.07
N GLY A 177 5.64 5.07 9.56
CA GLY A 177 5.37 5.34 10.95
C GLY A 177 4.40 4.34 11.58
N LEU A 178 4.28 4.42 12.90
CA LEU A 178 3.35 3.60 13.66
C LEU A 178 1.89 3.88 13.29
N GLY A 179 1.56 5.13 12.93
CA GLY A 179 0.22 5.52 12.53
C GLY A 179 -0.22 4.78 11.26
N SER A 180 0.54 4.92 10.16
CA SER A 180 0.25 4.19 8.93
C SER A 180 0.25 2.66 9.09
N SER A 181 1.14 2.10 9.91
CA SER A 181 1.12 0.65 10.18
C SER A 181 -0.14 0.21 10.91
N ALA A 182 -0.62 0.99 11.89
CA ALA A 182 -1.90 0.74 12.55
C ALA A 182 -3.09 0.85 11.59
N MET A 183 -3.07 1.82 10.66
CA MET A 183 -4.13 1.95 9.64
C MET A 183 -4.18 0.73 8.72
N SER A 184 -3.02 0.26 8.23
CA SER A 184 -2.93 -0.97 7.40
C SER A 184 -3.53 -2.18 8.12
N GLN A 185 -3.27 -2.31 9.41
CA GLN A 185 -3.77 -3.42 10.24
C GLN A 185 -5.29 -3.38 10.40
N ILE A 186 -5.85 -2.19 10.67
CA ILE A 186 -7.29 -2.00 10.78
C ILE A 186 -7.98 -2.33 9.44
N LEU A 187 -7.42 -1.86 8.31
CA LEU A 187 -7.96 -2.15 6.98
C LEU A 187 -8.08 -3.66 6.72
N VAL A 188 -7.00 -4.40 6.95
CA VAL A 188 -6.95 -5.82 6.58
C VAL A 188 -7.72 -6.68 7.59
N HIS A 189 -7.45 -6.52 8.89
CA HIS A 189 -7.98 -7.45 9.89
C HIS A 189 -9.34 -7.09 10.47
N LYS A 190 -9.77 -5.82 10.39
CA LYS A 190 -11.06 -5.39 10.95
C LYS A 190 -12.07 -5.02 9.88
N LEU A 191 -11.64 -4.39 8.80
CA LEU A 191 -12.56 -3.82 7.81
C LEU A 191 -12.64 -4.62 6.51
N GLY A 192 -11.90 -5.72 6.37
CA GLY A 192 -11.98 -6.58 5.19
C GLY A 192 -11.56 -5.90 3.88
N ALA A 193 -10.66 -4.91 3.94
CA ALA A 193 -10.31 -4.06 2.82
C ALA A 193 -9.87 -4.82 1.55
N LEU A 194 -9.25 -5.99 1.70
CA LEU A 194 -8.76 -6.79 0.57
C LEU A 194 -9.88 -7.22 -0.38
N MET A 195 -11.08 -7.49 0.13
CA MET A 195 -12.25 -7.84 -0.69
C MET A 195 -12.67 -6.70 -1.62
N HIS A 196 -12.53 -5.45 -1.15
CA HIS A 196 -12.83 -4.26 -1.93
C HIS A 196 -11.70 -3.89 -2.89
N LEU A 197 -10.44 -4.17 -2.53
CA LEU A 197 -9.29 -3.83 -3.36
C LEU A 197 -9.12 -4.76 -4.55
N SER A 198 -9.40 -6.06 -4.39
CA SER A 198 -9.24 -7.06 -5.45
C SER A 198 -9.82 -6.62 -6.81
N PRO A 199 -11.12 -6.27 -6.94
CA PRO A 199 -11.66 -5.84 -8.23
C PRO A 199 -11.02 -4.55 -8.78
N LEU A 200 -10.55 -3.65 -7.91
CA LEU A 200 -9.93 -2.38 -8.31
C LEU A 200 -8.54 -2.57 -8.92
N LEU A 201 -7.82 -3.64 -8.58
CA LEU A 201 -6.52 -3.98 -9.18
C LEU A 201 -6.65 -4.32 -10.67
N LYS A 202 -7.85 -4.67 -11.13
CA LYS A 202 -8.18 -4.93 -12.55
C LYS A 202 -9.09 -3.85 -13.15
N SER A 203 -9.23 -2.70 -12.51
CA SER A 203 -10.08 -1.63 -13.02
C SER A 203 -9.61 -1.19 -14.42
N PRO A 204 -10.52 -1.00 -15.39
CA PRO A 204 -10.18 -0.42 -16.68
C PRO A 204 -9.71 1.04 -16.55
N ASN A 205 -10.10 1.71 -15.47
CA ASN A 205 -9.62 3.05 -15.15
C ASN A 205 -8.20 2.97 -14.58
N ARG A 206 -7.23 3.39 -15.39
CA ARG A 206 -5.80 3.29 -15.06
C ARG A 206 -5.40 4.15 -13.86
N SER A 207 -6.08 5.26 -13.59
CA SER A 207 -5.78 6.10 -12.42
C SER A 207 -6.23 5.42 -11.13
N LEU A 208 -7.44 4.87 -11.13
CA LEU A 208 -7.98 4.08 -10.02
C LEU A 208 -7.14 2.81 -9.78
N GLN A 209 -6.82 2.07 -10.84
CA GLN A 209 -5.97 0.87 -10.77
C GLN A 209 -4.61 1.17 -10.13
N LYS A 210 -3.94 2.23 -10.58
CA LYS A 210 -2.65 2.68 -10.03
C LYS A 210 -2.76 3.06 -8.55
N THR A 211 -3.86 3.72 -8.18
CA THR A 211 -4.14 4.12 -6.79
C THR A 211 -4.35 2.91 -5.89
N ALA A 212 -5.08 1.90 -6.37
CA ALA A 212 -5.28 0.62 -5.67
C ALA A 212 -3.98 -0.17 -5.52
N MET A 213 -3.16 -0.26 -6.56
CA MET A 213 -1.84 -0.90 -6.52
C MET A 213 -0.91 -0.23 -5.50
N SER A 214 -0.94 1.10 -5.42
CA SER A 214 -0.13 1.87 -4.47
C SER A 214 -0.61 1.70 -3.03
N LEU A 215 -1.93 1.66 -2.79
CA LEU A 215 -2.51 1.33 -1.49
C LEU A 215 -2.11 -0.08 -1.05
N LEU A 216 -2.25 -1.07 -1.92
CA LEU A 216 -1.85 -2.45 -1.64
C LEU A 216 -0.35 -2.54 -1.32
N GLY A 217 0.49 -1.86 -2.11
CA GLY A 217 1.93 -1.77 -1.86
C GLY A 217 2.24 -1.18 -0.49
N ASN A 218 1.53 -0.12 -0.07
CA ASN A 218 1.68 0.48 1.25
C ASN A 218 1.32 -0.49 2.39
N ILE A 219 0.16 -1.17 2.28
CA ILE A 219 -0.32 -2.14 3.27
C ILE A 219 0.64 -3.33 3.37
N SER A 220 1.17 -3.80 2.23
CA SER A 220 2.06 -4.97 2.15
C SER A 220 3.44 -4.73 2.79
N ARG A 221 3.79 -3.49 3.15
CA ARG A 221 5.02 -3.19 3.92
C ARG A 221 4.93 -3.65 5.37
N THR A 222 3.73 -3.92 5.88
CA THR A 222 3.54 -4.43 7.24
C THR A 222 3.68 -5.95 7.22
N ASP A 223 4.80 -6.45 7.74
CA ASP A 223 5.21 -7.85 7.61
C ASP A 223 4.15 -8.84 8.17
N SER A 224 3.52 -8.51 9.29
CA SER A 224 2.45 -9.32 9.89
C SER A 224 1.16 -9.41 9.07
N LEU A 225 0.97 -8.57 8.04
CA LEU A 225 -0.18 -8.64 7.14
C LEU A 225 0.09 -9.47 5.88
N GLN A 226 1.36 -9.66 5.52
CA GLN A 226 1.75 -10.23 4.22
C GLN A 226 1.15 -11.62 3.99
N THR A 227 1.11 -12.50 4.99
CA THR A 227 0.48 -13.82 4.88
C THR A 227 -1.01 -13.73 4.53
N SER A 228 -1.76 -12.82 5.18
CA SER A 228 -3.20 -12.64 4.93
C SER A 228 -3.45 -12.05 3.54
N ILE A 229 -2.62 -11.09 3.13
CA ILE A 229 -2.68 -10.48 1.80
C ILE A 229 -2.36 -11.52 0.72
N ALA A 230 -1.29 -12.30 0.92
CA ALA A 230 -0.84 -13.29 -0.05
C ALA A 230 -1.93 -14.34 -0.34
N LYS A 231 -2.65 -14.80 0.69
CA LYS A 231 -3.76 -15.75 0.54
C LYS A 231 -4.90 -15.24 -0.34
N GLN A 232 -5.16 -13.94 -0.34
CA GLN A 232 -6.32 -13.36 -1.03
C GLN A 232 -5.97 -12.72 -2.38
N ILE A 233 -4.82 -12.03 -2.46
CA ILE A 233 -4.50 -11.11 -3.55
C ILE A 233 -3.39 -11.63 -4.48
N LEU A 234 -2.56 -12.56 -4.01
CA LEU A 234 -1.40 -13.00 -4.77
C LEU A 234 -1.74 -13.56 -6.17
N PRO A 235 -2.77 -14.40 -6.36
CA PRO A 235 -3.13 -14.91 -7.70
C PRO A 235 -3.48 -13.80 -8.69
N GLU A 236 -4.13 -12.75 -8.22
CA GLU A 236 -4.51 -11.60 -9.03
C GLU A 236 -3.31 -10.78 -9.47
N LEU A 237 -2.39 -10.47 -8.54
CA LEU A 237 -1.17 -9.73 -8.89
C LEU A 237 -0.27 -10.50 -9.83
N THR A 238 -0.11 -11.81 -9.64
CA THR A 238 0.67 -12.65 -10.56
C THR A 238 0.02 -12.69 -11.93
N GLY A 239 -1.31 -12.75 -12.01
CA GLY A 239 -2.01 -12.66 -13.30
C GLY A 239 -1.77 -11.33 -14.02
N ILE A 240 -1.75 -10.22 -13.28
CA ILE A 240 -1.44 -8.89 -13.82
C ILE A 240 0.02 -8.78 -14.29
N LEU A 241 0.97 -9.38 -13.58
CA LEU A 241 2.39 -9.41 -13.98
C LEU A 241 2.66 -10.34 -15.17
N SER A 242 1.94 -11.46 -15.24
CA SER A 242 1.98 -12.35 -16.40
C SER A 242 1.40 -11.67 -17.64
N SER A 243 0.40 -10.80 -17.43
CA SER A 243 -0.16 -9.94 -18.48
C SER A 243 0.80 -8.80 -18.81
N THR A 244 0.86 -8.41 -20.10
CA THR A 244 1.82 -7.42 -20.59
C THR A 244 1.84 -6.10 -19.78
N PRO A 245 2.94 -5.31 -19.80
CA PRO A 245 3.04 -4.02 -19.09
C PRO A 245 1.90 -3.02 -19.35
N ARG A 246 1.14 -3.20 -20.45
CA ARG A 246 -0.07 -2.44 -20.77
C ARG A 246 -1.13 -2.55 -19.67
N GLU A 247 -1.24 -3.71 -19.02
CA GLU A 247 -2.21 -3.91 -17.94
C GLU A 247 -1.85 -3.17 -16.65
N MET A 248 -0.63 -2.66 -16.54
CA MET A 248 -0.18 -1.77 -15.46
C MET A 248 -0.09 -0.30 -15.92
N GLY A 249 -0.80 0.04 -17.00
CA GLY A 249 -0.84 1.39 -17.56
C GLY A 249 0.51 1.90 -18.09
N ASN A 250 1.45 0.99 -18.42
CA ASN A 250 2.82 1.33 -18.84
C ASN A 250 3.55 2.27 -17.86
N SER A 251 3.26 2.18 -16.56
CA SER A 251 3.89 3.02 -15.53
C SER A 251 5.06 2.30 -14.88
N ASP A 252 6.28 2.83 -15.06
CA ASP A 252 7.51 2.29 -14.47
C ASP A 252 7.41 2.12 -12.94
N GLU A 253 6.84 3.12 -12.26
CA GLU A 253 6.58 3.07 -10.81
C GLU A 253 5.57 1.99 -10.43
N THR A 254 4.50 1.82 -11.20
CA THR A 254 3.44 0.84 -10.90
C THR A 254 3.98 -0.57 -11.07
N ILE A 255 4.74 -0.81 -12.14
CA ILE A 255 5.44 -2.07 -12.39
C ILE A 255 6.39 -2.37 -11.23
N ALA A 256 7.26 -1.41 -10.87
CA ALA A 256 8.21 -1.58 -9.79
C ALA A 256 7.52 -1.88 -8.44
N SER A 257 6.45 -1.16 -8.12
CA SER A 257 5.67 -1.38 -6.90
C SER A 257 5.02 -2.77 -6.89
N THR A 258 4.46 -3.20 -8.01
CA THR A 258 3.80 -4.52 -8.16
C THR A 258 4.81 -5.64 -7.97
N CYS A 259 5.95 -5.59 -8.66
CA CYS A 259 7.01 -6.59 -8.52
C CYS A 259 7.54 -6.67 -7.07
N ASN A 260 7.75 -5.52 -6.42
CA ASN A 260 8.20 -5.50 -5.02
C ASN A 260 7.14 -6.08 -4.06
N THR A 261 5.86 -5.77 -4.30
CA THR A 261 4.74 -6.29 -3.51
C THR A 261 4.65 -7.81 -3.66
N VAL A 262 4.63 -8.33 -4.90
CA VAL A 262 4.61 -9.77 -5.18
C VAL A 262 5.83 -10.47 -4.56
N ARG A 263 7.02 -9.85 -4.63
CA ARG A 263 8.23 -10.38 -4.01
C ARG A 263 8.09 -10.56 -2.49
N SER A 264 7.53 -9.58 -1.79
CA SER A 264 7.29 -9.70 -0.35
C SER A 264 6.25 -10.77 -0.03
N LEU A 265 5.14 -10.80 -0.77
CA LEU A 265 4.03 -11.73 -0.53
C LEU A 265 4.42 -13.19 -0.82
N ILE A 266 5.21 -13.44 -1.87
CA ILE A 266 5.65 -14.80 -2.21
C ILE A 266 6.48 -15.44 -1.09
N MET A 267 7.32 -14.62 -0.44
CA MET A 267 8.15 -15.07 0.68
C MET A 267 7.35 -15.30 1.95
N ALA A 268 6.23 -14.59 2.12
CA ALA A 268 5.41 -14.68 3.33
C ALA A 268 4.43 -15.87 3.33
N GLU A 269 4.07 -16.43 2.17
CA GLU A 269 3.14 -17.56 2.05
C GLU A 269 3.55 -18.53 0.93
N PRO A 270 4.50 -19.45 1.20
CA PRO A 270 5.04 -20.35 0.18
C PRO A 270 4.02 -21.31 -0.43
N GLU A 271 2.99 -21.73 0.32
CA GLU A 271 2.03 -22.74 -0.15
C GLU A 271 1.07 -22.17 -1.21
N VAL A 272 0.65 -20.91 -1.06
CA VAL A 272 -0.10 -20.20 -2.11
C VAL A 272 0.82 -19.89 -3.28
N SER A 273 2.06 -19.47 -2.99
CA SER A 273 3.05 -19.09 -4.00
C SER A 273 3.38 -20.21 -4.98
N LYS A 274 3.49 -21.45 -4.51
CA LYS A 274 3.73 -22.63 -5.37
C LYS A 274 2.66 -22.81 -6.46
N LYS A 275 1.42 -22.35 -6.22
CA LYS A 275 0.32 -22.47 -7.16
C LYS A 275 0.32 -21.40 -8.24
N VAL A 276 0.90 -20.23 -7.95
CA VAL A 276 0.88 -19.05 -8.83
C VAL A 276 2.21 -18.81 -9.55
N VAL A 277 3.32 -19.31 -8.99
CA VAL A 277 4.64 -19.25 -9.64
C VAL A 277 4.73 -20.36 -10.69
N ASN A 278 4.45 -19.99 -11.93
CA ASN A 278 4.48 -20.88 -13.10
C ASN A 278 5.44 -20.35 -14.18
N SER A 279 5.61 -21.12 -15.26
CA SER A 279 6.51 -20.75 -16.36
C SER A 279 6.09 -19.47 -17.10
N GLU A 280 4.79 -19.16 -17.15
CA GLU A 280 4.27 -17.94 -17.76
C GLU A 280 4.74 -16.70 -16.97
N LEU A 281 4.51 -16.69 -15.65
CA LEU A 281 4.97 -15.61 -14.78
C LEU A 281 6.48 -15.41 -14.87
N VAL A 282 7.26 -16.49 -14.82
CA VAL A 282 8.72 -16.41 -14.91
C VAL A 282 9.17 -15.85 -16.26
N THR A 283 8.54 -16.25 -17.36
CA THR A 283 8.83 -15.71 -18.70
C THR A 283 8.51 -14.22 -18.77
N SER A 284 7.30 -13.81 -18.34
CA SER A 284 6.90 -12.40 -18.35
C SER A 284 7.81 -11.53 -17.48
N LEU A 285 8.26 -12.04 -16.33
CA LEU A 285 9.23 -11.35 -15.49
C LEU A 285 10.62 -11.25 -16.15
N ALA A 286 11.04 -12.27 -16.91
CA ALA A 286 12.32 -12.25 -17.62
C ALA A 286 12.30 -11.19 -18.73
N ASP A 287 11.22 -11.16 -19.52
CA ASP A 287 11.01 -10.13 -20.54
C ASP A 287 10.95 -8.73 -19.93
N LEU A 288 10.21 -8.59 -18.83
CA LEU A 288 10.10 -7.32 -18.12
C LEU A 288 11.45 -6.88 -17.55
N SER A 289 12.27 -7.80 -17.04
CA SER A 289 13.58 -7.49 -16.46
C SER A 289 14.58 -6.92 -17.47
N GLU A 290 14.35 -7.15 -18.76
CA GLU A 290 15.16 -6.63 -19.86
C GLU A 290 14.53 -5.43 -20.56
N ASN A 291 13.36 -4.98 -20.12
CA ASN A 291 12.65 -3.90 -20.77
C ASN A 291 13.29 -2.53 -20.43
N GLY A 292 14.11 -2.02 -21.35
CA GLY A 292 14.80 -0.74 -21.17
C GLY A 292 13.89 0.48 -21.02
N SER A 293 12.61 0.38 -21.40
CA SER A 293 11.63 1.46 -21.25
C SER A 293 11.19 1.69 -19.81
N PHE A 294 11.37 0.70 -18.93
CA PHE A 294 10.91 0.73 -17.54
C PHE A 294 12.06 0.43 -16.56
N PRO A 295 13.05 1.32 -16.39
CA PRO A 295 14.26 1.01 -15.63
C PRO A 295 14.01 0.61 -14.16
N LYS A 296 13.02 1.19 -13.47
CA LYS A 296 12.68 0.81 -12.08
C LYS A 296 11.95 -0.53 -12.05
N GLY A 297 11.01 -0.73 -12.97
CA GLY A 297 10.22 -1.95 -13.15
C GLY A 297 11.11 -3.13 -13.49
N SER A 298 11.99 -2.96 -14.47
CA SER A 298 12.98 -3.97 -14.88
C SER A 298 13.87 -4.40 -13.73
N LYS A 299 14.38 -3.44 -12.93
CA LYS A 299 15.15 -3.76 -11.71
C LYS A 299 14.33 -4.54 -10.69
N ALA A 300 13.08 -4.13 -10.44
CA ALA A 300 12.22 -4.82 -9.49
C ALA A 300 11.85 -6.24 -9.97
N ALA A 301 11.63 -6.42 -11.27
CA ALA A 301 11.39 -7.72 -11.90
C ALA A 301 12.63 -8.62 -11.78
N SER A 302 13.84 -8.10 -12.03
CA SER A 302 15.09 -8.82 -11.78
C SER A 302 15.23 -9.26 -10.32
N LEU A 303 14.84 -8.42 -9.35
CA LEU A 303 14.92 -8.74 -7.92
C LEU A 303 13.93 -9.83 -7.53
N LEU A 304 12.74 -9.79 -8.12
CA LEU A 304 11.73 -10.84 -7.94
C LEU A 304 12.21 -12.16 -8.52
N LEU A 305 12.71 -12.18 -9.76
CA LEU A 305 13.28 -13.40 -10.37
C LEU A 305 14.44 -13.97 -9.56
N TYR A 306 15.36 -13.13 -9.11
CA TYR A 306 16.46 -13.57 -8.24
C TYR A 306 15.93 -14.22 -6.96
N SER A 307 14.93 -13.61 -6.35
CA SER A 307 14.25 -14.15 -5.18
C SER A 307 13.62 -15.52 -5.46
N LEU A 308 12.97 -15.72 -6.61
CA LEU A 308 12.43 -17.02 -7.02
C LEU A 308 13.53 -18.05 -7.30
N TRP A 309 14.66 -17.64 -7.88
CA TRP A 309 15.79 -18.52 -8.17
C TRP A 309 16.48 -19.04 -6.91
N ASN A 310 16.59 -18.19 -5.89
CA ASN A 310 17.28 -18.51 -4.64
C ASN A 310 16.42 -19.37 -3.69
N GLU A 311 15.09 -19.29 -3.80
CA GLU A 311 14.18 -20.09 -3.00
C GLU A 311 14.03 -21.51 -3.53
N LYS A 312 14.36 -22.50 -2.71
CA LYS A 312 14.32 -23.93 -3.09
C LYS A 312 12.96 -24.37 -3.63
N ASN A 313 11.89 -23.79 -3.10
CA ASN A 313 10.51 -24.11 -3.49
C ASN A 313 10.18 -23.71 -4.94
N PHE A 314 10.83 -22.67 -5.47
CA PHE A 314 10.50 -22.10 -6.78
C PHE A 314 11.61 -22.30 -7.82
N GLN A 315 12.83 -22.58 -7.36
CA GLN A 315 14.00 -22.76 -8.21
C GLN A 315 13.77 -23.75 -9.35
N GLY A 316 13.02 -24.83 -9.13
CA GLY A 316 12.71 -25.82 -10.16
C GLY A 316 11.89 -25.24 -11.34
N VAL A 317 10.96 -24.32 -11.06
CA VAL A 317 10.17 -23.64 -12.11
C VAL A 317 11.04 -22.65 -12.86
N VAL A 318 11.87 -21.89 -12.15
CA VAL A 318 12.75 -20.89 -12.77
C VAL A 318 13.80 -21.55 -13.66
N LYS A 319 14.40 -22.67 -13.22
CA LYS A 319 15.39 -23.44 -14.01
C LYS A 319 14.81 -24.09 -15.27
N LYS A 320 13.50 -24.38 -15.28
CA LYS A 320 12.81 -24.95 -16.46
C LYS A 320 12.61 -23.91 -17.55
N VAL A 321 12.50 -22.63 -17.20
CA VAL A 321 12.45 -21.54 -18.16
C VAL A 321 13.88 -21.25 -18.61
N HIS A 322 14.10 -21.23 -19.93
CA HIS A 322 15.40 -20.91 -20.50
C HIS A 322 15.66 -19.42 -20.37
N LEU A 323 16.14 -19.01 -19.19
CA LEU A 323 16.61 -17.65 -18.96
C LEU A 323 17.85 -17.40 -19.81
N LYS A 324 17.95 -16.22 -20.41
CA LYS A 324 19.14 -15.85 -21.20
C LYS A 324 20.39 -15.93 -20.32
N ASP A 325 21.50 -16.35 -20.91
CA ASP A 325 22.78 -16.55 -20.22
C ASP A 325 23.21 -15.32 -19.40
N SER A 326 22.87 -14.10 -19.86
CA SER A 326 23.12 -12.86 -19.13
C SER A 326 22.40 -12.77 -17.78
N LEU A 327 21.14 -13.20 -17.71
CA LEU A 327 20.37 -13.22 -16.46
C LEU A 327 20.88 -14.31 -15.51
N THR A 328 21.17 -15.49 -16.05
CA THR A 328 21.74 -16.62 -15.30
C THR A 328 23.10 -16.25 -14.70
N ALA A 329 23.98 -15.60 -15.47
CA ALA A 329 25.26 -15.09 -15.00
C ALA A 329 25.09 -14.03 -13.89
N CYS A 330 24.13 -13.10 -14.04
CA CYS A 330 23.83 -12.11 -13.01
C CYS A 330 23.41 -12.76 -11.69
N PHE A 331 22.55 -13.79 -11.72
CA PHE A 331 22.09 -14.47 -10.51
C PHE A 331 23.22 -15.24 -9.82
N VAL A 332 24.11 -15.89 -10.58
CA VAL A 332 25.27 -16.61 -10.05
C VAL A 332 26.30 -15.66 -9.42
N LEU A 333 26.55 -14.50 -10.05
CA LEU A 333 27.45 -13.48 -9.49
C LEU A 333 26.87 -12.81 -8.24
N TYR A 334 25.55 -12.59 -8.20
CA TYR A 334 24.86 -11.93 -7.08
C TYR A 334 24.72 -12.84 -5.85
N GLY A 335 24.57 -14.15 -6.02
CA GLY A 335 24.59 -15.11 -4.90
C GLY A 335 25.88 -15.08 -4.07
N ARG A 336 26.95 -14.46 -4.59
CA ARG A 336 28.24 -14.30 -3.92
C ARG A 336 28.48 -12.90 -3.32
N HIS A 337 27.74 -11.85 -3.71
CA HIS A 337 27.96 -10.47 -3.24
C HIS A 337 26.66 -9.71 -2.94
N ASN A 338 26.62 -9.13 -1.73
CA ASN A 338 25.49 -8.44 -1.11
C ASN A 338 24.83 -7.34 -1.98
N THR A 339 23.57 -7.00 -1.65
CA THR A 339 22.49 -6.46 -2.51
C THR A 339 22.67 -5.13 -3.27
N LYS A 340 23.86 -4.52 -3.35
CA LYS A 340 24.06 -3.16 -3.89
C LYS A 340 24.42 -3.07 -5.38
N LEU A 341 24.73 -4.19 -6.06
CA LEU A 341 25.37 -4.19 -7.38
C LEU A 341 24.44 -4.52 -8.57
N MET A 342 23.12 -4.32 -8.45
CA MET A 342 22.22 -4.69 -9.55
C MET A 342 22.29 -3.76 -10.78
N TYR A 343 22.78 -2.53 -10.61
CA TYR A 343 22.72 -1.50 -11.66
C TYR A 343 23.80 -1.60 -12.75
N PRO A 344 25.04 -2.07 -12.48
CA PRO A 344 26.03 -2.23 -13.54
C PRO A 344 25.72 -3.41 -14.47
N CYS A 345 25.28 -4.57 -13.96
CA CYS A 345 25.12 -5.77 -14.79
C CYS A 345 23.90 -5.74 -15.75
N VAL A 346 22.78 -5.12 -15.35
CA VAL A 346 21.60 -5.00 -16.23
C VAL A 346 21.82 -3.93 -17.32
N ARG A 347 22.69 -2.94 -17.05
CA ARG A 347 23.06 -1.89 -18.01
C ARG A 347 24.15 -2.35 -19.00
N LEU A 348 24.91 -3.39 -18.65
CA LEU A 348 25.96 -3.98 -19.48
C LEU A 348 25.38 -5.11 -20.37
N LYS A 349 24.47 -4.78 -21.30
CA LYS A 349 24.52 -5.50 -22.57
C LYS A 349 25.69 -4.88 -23.35
N PHE A 350 26.60 -5.73 -23.83
CA PHE A 350 27.79 -5.44 -24.65
C PHE A 350 29.11 -5.13 -23.90
N SER A 351 29.70 -6.17 -23.29
CA SER A 351 30.99 -6.75 -23.71
C SER A 351 31.54 -7.60 -22.57
N THR A 352 31.79 -8.88 -22.87
CA THR A 352 32.59 -9.85 -22.12
C THR A 352 32.58 -9.80 -20.58
N CYS A 353 32.16 -10.93 -19.99
CA CYS A 353 32.19 -11.34 -18.59
C CYS A 353 33.47 -10.98 -17.78
N SER A 354 34.54 -10.54 -18.43
CA SER A 354 35.83 -10.12 -17.85
C SER A 354 35.76 -8.79 -17.06
N GLN A 355 34.90 -7.84 -17.44
CA GLN A 355 34.88 -6.51 -16.80
C GLN A 355 34.22 -6.48 -15.41
N CYS A 356 33.19 -7.31 -15.17
CA CYS A 356 32.59 -7.43 -13.84
C CYS A 356 33.53 -8.09 -12.82
N HIS A 357 34.42 -9.00 -13.27
CA HIS A 357 35.43 -9.61 -12.41
C HIS A 357 36.52 -8.60 -12.02
N ALA A 358 36.93 -7.73 -12.95
CA ALA A 358 37.94 -6.69 -12.69
C ALA A 358 37.47 -5.64 -11.66
N GLN A 359 36.19 -5.25 -11.66
CA GLN A 359 35.65 -4.31 -10.66
C GLN A 359 35.39 -4.93 -9.29
N ALA A 360 35.14 -6.24 -9.21
CA ALA A 360 34.94 -6.94 -7.93
C ALA A 360 36.27 -7.26 -7.22
N VAL A 361 37.36 -7.45 -7.97
CA VAL A 361 38.69 -7.75 -7.44
C VAL A 361 39.55 -6.47 -7.27
N GLY A 362 39.22 -5.39 -7.96
CA GLY A 362 39.92 -4.10 -7.89
C GLY A 362 39.38 -3.16 -6.80
N GLY A 363 39.51 -3.52 -5.52
CA GLY A 363 39.56 -2.53 -4.43
C GLY A 363 40.99 -1.97 -4.32
N PRO A 364 41.18 -0.67 -4.02
CA PRO A 364 42.53 -0.11 -3.90
C PRO A 364 43.29 -0.81 -2.76
N ARG A 365 44.55 -1.15 -3.03
CA ARG A 365 45.54 -1.44 -1.97
C ARG A 365 45.86 -0.18 -1.20
#